data_AF-A0A9Q0Y141-F1
#
_entry.id   AF-A0A9Q0Y141-F1
#
_cell.length_a   1.000
_cell.length_b   1.000
_cell.length_c   1.000
_cell.angle_alpha   90.00
_cell.angle_beta   90.00
_cell.angle_gamma   90.00
#
_symmetry.space_group_name_H-M   'P 1'
#
loop_
_entity.id
_entity.type
_entity.pdbx_description
1 polymer ?
#
loop_
_entity_poly.entity_id
_entity_poly.type
_entity_poly.pdbx_seq_one_letter_code
_entity_poly.pdbx_strand_id
1 'polypeptide(L)'
;MSAWMMLLLGMSWAAESLSCPKGCTCQHLAVNCTGKQLEEFPTTVPLDTRQLILAQNKLTYLPLVELNFLTDLIYLDCSGNSLGEDLDFTFVSIVKLVYLDLSFNNLTQITFGTFSQLSSLVVLKLSDNPGLVEIEKDSFANNTWLRHLDVSRCSLTFIDTSAMRDLPHLRSLGLRGNPWFCNCSFMELCRWMKESGVTILGEYGRPRN
;
A
#
# COMPACT_ATOMS: atom_id res chain seq x y z
N MET A 1 21.21 40.61 55.74
CA MET A 1 22.00 39.54 55.13
C MET A 1 21.02 38.61 54.45
N SER A 2 20.61 38.96 53.22
CA SER A 2 19.56 38.29 52.47
C SER A 2 20.19 37.19 51.62
N ALA A 3 19.88 35.94 51.94
CA ALA A 3 20.29 34.77 51.18
C ALA A 3 19.15 34.33 50.24
N TRP A 4 19.45 34.39 48.94
CA TRP A 4 19.12 33.45 47.88
C TRP A 4 17.73 32.81 47.83
N MET A 5 17.00 33.09 46.75
CA MET A 5 16.31 32.02 46.04
C MET A 5 16.25 32.34 44.54
N MET A 6 17.23 31.82 43.80
CA MET A 6 17.19 31.75 42.33
C MET A 6 16.14 30.70 41.95
N LEU A 7 14.98 31.15 41.48
CA LEU A 7 14.01 30.28 40.81
C LEU A 7 14.48 30.06 39.38
N LEU A 8 15.12 28.91 39.15
CA LEU A 8 15.29 28.35 37.81
C LEU A 8 13.90 27.96 37.30
N LEU A 9 13.29 28.84 36.49
CA LEU A 9 12.17 28.48 35.64
C LEU A 9 12.67 27.44 34.65
N GLY A 10 12.45 26.17 34.97
CA GLY A 10 12.64 25.07 34.05
C GLY A 10 11.73 25.28 32.84
N MET A 11 12.32 25.72 31.73
CA MET A 11 11.71 25.58 30.42
C MET A 11 11.65 24.08 30.12
N SER A 12 10.56 23.43 30.49
CA SER A 12 10.22 22.13 29.90
C SER A 12 9.84 22.39 28.45
N TRP A 13 10.81 22.23 27.55
CA TRP A 13 10.49 21.85 26.19
C TRP A 13 9.92 20.44 26.25
N ALA A 14 8.61 20.32 26.43
CA ALA A 14 7.92 19.13 26.00
C ALA A 14 8.00 19.14 24.48
N ALA A 15 8.99 18.45 23.91
CA ALA A 15 8.81 17.94 22.57
C ALA A 15 7.51 17.14 22.62
N GLU A 16 6.46 17.60 21.93
CA GLU A 16 5.24 16.82 21.74
C GLU A 16 5.63 15.60 20.92
N SER A 17 6.11 14.56 21.60
CA SER A 17 6.22 13.23 21.03
C SER A 17 4.81 12.84 20.65
N LEU A 18 4.51 12.77 19.34
CA LEU A 18 3.25 12.22 18.87
C LEU A 18 3.04 10.88 19.60
N SER A 19 2.03 10.85 20.45
CA SER A 19 1.77 9.73 21.35
C SER A 19 1.06 8.63 20.60
N CYS A 20 1.29 7.37 20.95
CA CYS A 20 0.63 6.24 20.32
C CYS A 20 -0.88 6.46 20.14
N PRO A 21 -1.45 6.29 18.93
CA PRO A 21 -2.87 6.53 18.70
C PRO A 21 -3.76 5.72 19.63
N LYS A 22 -4.87 6.32 20.06
CA LYS A 22 -5.80 5.68 21.00
C LYS A 22 -6.30 4.34 20.45
N GLY A 23 -6.18 3.30 21.26
CA GLY A 23 -6.61 1.94 20.91
C GLY A 23 -5.60 1.14 20.07
N CYS A 24 -4.58 1.79 19.52
CA CYS A 24 -3.49 1.14 18.81
C CYS A 24 -2.40 0.65 19.78
N THR A 25 -1.53 -0.21 19.27
CA THR A 25 -0.33 -0.69 19.97
C THR A 25 0.90 -0.18 19.25
N CYS A 26 1.79 0.49 19.98
CA CYS A 26 3.03 1.01 19.43
C CYS A 26 4.22 0.31 20.10
N GLN A 27 5.10 -0.27 19.29
CA GLN A 27 6.31 -0.94 19.75
C GLN A 27 7.47 -0.56 18.82
N HIS A 28 8.49 0.10 19.39
CA HIS A 28 9.58 0.69 18.62
C HIS A 28 9.04 1.59 17.50
N LEU A 29 9.34 1.28 16.24
CA LEU A 29 8.93 2.04 15.05
C LEU A 29 7.70 1.42 14.37
N ALA A 30 6.99 0.52 15.05
CA ALA A 30 5.81 -0.15 14.55
C ALA A 30 4.56 0.32 15.29
N VAL A 31 3.52 0.66 14.52
CA VAL A 31 2.21 1.06 15.00
C VAL A 31 1.16 0.12 14.42
N ASN A 32 0.43 -0.56 15.30
CA ASN A 32 -0.61 -1.51 14.93
C ASN A 32 -1.98 -1.05 15.45
N CYS A 33 -2.86 -0.76 14.51
CA CYS A 33 -4.23 -0.30 14.70
C CYS A 33 -5.25 -1.28 14.11
N THR A 34 -4.92 -2.57 14.01
CA THR A 34 -5.79 -3.56 13.37
C THR A 34 -7.13 -3.70 14.11
N GLY A 35 -8.24 -3.70 13.38
CA GLY A 35 -9.56 -4.06 13.96
C GLY A 35 -10.11 -3.04 14.96
N LYS A 36 -9.66 -1.78 14.91
CA LYS A 36 -10.02 -0.74 15.89
C LYS A 36 -11.26 0.07 15.49
N GLN A 37 -11.91 -0.32 14.39
CA GLN A 37 -13.10 0.36 13.85
C GLN A 37 -12.81 1.83 13.49
N LEU A 38 -11.58 2.13 13.08
CA LEU A 38 -11.20 3.48 12.67
C LEU A 38 -11.96 3.87 11.41
N GLU A 39 -12.67 4.99 11.47
CA GLU A 39 -13.35 5.60 10.31
C GLU A 39 -12.44 6.65 9.64
N GLU A 40 -11.47 7.18 10.38
CA GLU A 40 -10.49 8.17 9.92
C GLU A 40 -9.05 7.76 10.29
N PHE A 41 -8.09 8.29 9.54
CA PHE A 41 -6.67 8.05 9.78
C PHE A 41 -6.21 8.61 11.14
N PRO A 42 -5.45 7.85 11.96
CA PRO A 42 -5.01 8.31 13.26
C PRO A 42 -3.89 9.37 13.14
N THR A 43 -4.21 10.65 13.31
CA THR A 43 -3.27 11.79 13.17
C THR A 43 -2.16 11.84 14.23
N THR A 44 -2.22 10.95 15.24
CA THR A 44 -1.25 10.87 16.34
C THR A 44 -0.14 9.84 16.11
N VAL A 45 -0.07 9.21 14.93
CA VAL A 45 0.99 8.25 14.57
C VAL A 45 2.38 8.91 14.66
N PRO A 46 3.31 8.38 15.47
CA PRO A 46 4.68 8.90 15.58
C PRO A 46 5.37 9.06 14.22
N LEU A 47 6.07 10.19 14.01
CA LEU A 47 6.67 10.54 12.71
C LEU A 47 7.83 9.61 12.28
N ASP A 48 8.45 8.92 13.24
CA ASP A 48 9.52 7.94 13.01
C ASP A 48 8.98 6.52 12.72
N THR A 49 7.65 6.37 12.60
CA THR A 49 7.01 5.09 12.27
C THR A 49 7.53 4.53 10.95
N ARG A 50 8.05 3.31 10.99
CA ARG A 50 8.50 2.54 9.81
C ARG A 50 7.51 1.47 9.38
N GLN A 51 6.68 1.01 10.31
CA GLN A 51 5.65 0.02 10.03
C GLN A 51 4.31 0.50 10.57
N LEU A 52 3.35 0.73 9.68
CA LEU A 52 2.00 1.14 10.04
C LEU A 52 0.99 0.10 9.54
N ILE A 53 0.22 -0.46 10.47
CA ILE A 53 -0.82 -1.44 10.19
C ILE A 53 -2.17 -0.82 10.57
N LEU A 54 -2.96 -0.50 9.55
CA LEU A 54 -4.33 0.03 9.64
C LEU A 54 -5.36 -1.00 9.15
N ALA A 55 -4.99 -2.28 9.10
CA ALA A 55 -5.82 -3.34 8.56
C ALA A 55 -7.16 -3.53 9.30
N GLN A 56 -8.18 -4.02 8.60
CA GLN A 56 -9.49 -4.38 9.18
C GLN A 56 -10.15 -3.21 9.91
N ASN A 57 -10.18 -2.03 9.29
CA ASN A 57 -10.86 -0.84 9.80
C ASN A 57 -11.96 -0.41 8.81
N LYS A 58 -12.43 0.84 8.90
CA LYS A 58 -13.50 1.41 8.07
C LYS A 58 -13.04 2.67 7.35
N LEU A 59 -11.74 2.79 7.08
CA LEU A 59 -11.18 3.95 6.41
C LEU A 59 -11.74 4.05 4.98
N THR A 60 -12.23 5.23 4.61
CA THR A 60 -12.74 5.51 3.26
C THR A 60 -11.74 6.26 2.39
N TYR A 61 -10.79 6.98 3.01
CA TYR A 61 -9.70 7.70 2.35
C TYR A 61 -8.41 7.64 3.19
N LEU A 62 -7.28 7.97 2.55
CA LEU A 62 -6.00 8.20 3.21
C LEU A 62 -5.66 9.68 3.07
N PRO A 63 -5.39 10.40 4.18
CA PRO A 63 -5.13 11.83 4.09
C PRO A 63 -3.75 12.09 3.51
N LEU A 64 -3.70 12.92 2.46
CA LEU A 64 -2.45 13.23 1.75
C LEU A 64 -1.42 13.85 2.70
N VAL A 65 -1.78 14.82 3.54
CA VAL A 65 -0.79 15.56 4.33
C VAL A 65 -0.20 14.68 5.44
N GLU A 66 -1.04 14.07 6.26
CA GLU A 66 -0.63 13.32 7.45
C GLU A 66 0.13 12.05 7.10
N LEU A 67 -0.28 11.34 6.04
CA LEU A 67 0.45 10.16 5.57
C LEU A 67 1.84 10.52 5.06
N ASN A 68 1.97 11.66 4.36
CA ASN A 68 3.23 12.10 3.79
C ASN A 68 4.21 12.71 4.81
N PHE A 69 3.78 12.95 6.06
CA PHE A 69 4.71 13.22 7.16
C PHE A 69 5.49 11.98 7.61
N LEU A 70 5.00 10.77 7.33
CA LEU A 70 5.64 9.50 7.70
C LEU A 70 6.75 9.11 6.70
N THR A 71 7.71 10.00 6.47
CA THR A 71 8.76 9.86 5.43
C THR A 71 9.70 8.66 5.62
N ASP A 72 9.72 8.07 6.82
CA ASP A 72 10.49 6.86 7.14
C ASP A 72 9.68 5.56 6.97
N LEU A 73 8.43 5.63 6.50
CA LEU A 73 7.56 4.48 6.35
C LEU A 73 8.10 3.47 5.31
N ILE A 74 8.22 2.21 5.72
CA ILE A 74 8.72 1.09 4.92
C ILE A 74 7.61 0.08 4.63
N TYR A 75 6.69 -0.09 5.59
CA TYR A 75 5.60 -1.05 5.54
C TYR A 75 4.28 -0.36 5.85
N LEU A 76 3.33 -0.45 4.92
CA LEU A 76 1.97 0.05 5.09
C LEU A 76 0.97 -1.04 4.74
N ASP A 77 0.11 -1.38 5.70
CA ASP A 77 -0.99 -2.31 5.51
C ASP A 77 -2.31 -1.62 5.81
N CYS A 78 -3.07 -1.36 4.75
CA CYS A 78 -4.41 -0.77 4.79
C CYS A 78 -5.45 -1.79 4.31
N SER A 79 -5.15 -3.08 4.38
CA SER A 79 -6.06 -4.12 3.89
C SER A 79 -7.35 -4.20 4.69
N GLY A 80 -8.45 -4.59 4.05
CA GLY A 80 -9.74 -4.75 4.76
C GLY A 80 -10.28 -3.41 5.28
N ASN A 81 -10.28 -2.39 4.42
CA ASN A 81 -10.89 -1.09 4.67
C ASN A 81 -11.98 -0.84 3.61
N SER A 82 -12.38 0.42 3.41
CA SER A 82 -13.35 0.83 2.40
C SER A 82 -12.77 1.91 1.49
N LEU A 83 -11.45 1.87 1.24
CA LEU A 83 -10.76 2.81 0.38
C LEU A 83 -11.25 2.63 -1.06
N GLY A 84 -11.87 3.67 -1.63
CA GLY A 84 -12.38 3.62 -3.01
C GLY A 84 -12.22 4.91 -3.80
N GLU A 85 -11.64 5.93 -3.18
CA GLU A 85 -11.27 7.17 -3.85
C GLU A 85 -10.04 6.98 -4.75
N ASP A 86 -9.83 7.95 -5.64
CA ASP A 86 -8.61 8.07 -6.42
C ASP A 86 -7.41 8.26 -5.49
N LEU A 87 -6.43 7.34 -5.55
CA LEU A 87 -5.23 7.35 -4.72
C LEU A 87 -4.07 8.12 -5.39
N ASP A 88 -4.33 8.81 -6.49
CA ASP A 88 -3.34 9.64 -7.16
C ASP A 88 -2.67 10.63 -6.21
N PHE A 89 -1.34 10.62 -6.24
CA PHE A 89 -0.50 11.49 -5.41
C PHE A 89 -0.68 11.30 -3.89
N THR A 90 -1.36 10.25 -3.43
CA THR A 90 -1.54 9.97 -1.99
C THR A 90 -0.20 9.63 -1.32
N PHE A 91 0.73 9.00 -2.03
CA PHE A 91 1.96 8.46 -1.45
C PHE A 91 3.25 9.23 -1.82
N VAL A 92 3.14 10.53 -2.13
CA VAL A 92 4.20 11.31 -2.80
C VAL A 92 5.54 11.37 -2.05
N SER A 93 5.51 11.40 -0.72
CA SER A 93 6.70 11.61 0.13
C SER A 93 7.18 10.34 0.83
N ILE A 94 6.40 9.25 0.83
CA ILE A 94 6.78 7.97 1.45
C ILE A 94 7.58 7.07 0.50
N VAL A 95 8.58 7.66 -0.16
CA VAL A 95 9.37 7.01 -1.23
C VAL A 95 10.18 5.78 -0.80
N LYS A 96 10.34 5.58 0.52
CA LYS A 96 11.01 4.42 1.13
C LYS A 96 10.10 3.20 1.28
N LEU A 97 8.81 3.32 0.94
CA LEU A 97 7.85 2.24 1.09
C LEU A 97 8.24 1.03 0.25
N VAL A 98 8.37 -0.12 0.90
CA VAL A 98 8.77 -1.41 0.29
C VAL A 98 7.57 -2.33 0.17
N TYR A 99 6.63 -2.26 1.11
CA TYR A 99 5.46 -3.10 1.17
C TYR A 99 4.20 -2.24 1.30
N LEU A 100 3.26 -2.46 0.38
CA LEU A 100 1.94 -1.84 0.40
C LEU A 100 0.86 -2.92 0.20
N ASP A 101 -0.04 -3.00 1.18
CA ASP A 101 -1.23 -3.85 1.10
C ASP A 101 -2.49 -2.99 1.11
N LEU A 102 -3.19 -2.99 -0.03
CA LEU A 102 -4.47 -2.35 -0.28
C LEU A 102 -5.53 -3.39 -0.64
N SER A 103 -5.30 -4.67 -0.33
CA SER A 103 -6.28 -5.74 -0.60
C SER A 103 -7.56 -5.56 0.21
N PHE A 104 -8.66 -6.15 -0.24
CA PHE A 104 -9.97 -6.05 0.43
C PHE A 104 -10.40 -4.59 0.67
N ASN A 105 -10.41 -3.81 -0.40
CA ASN A 105 -10.87 -2.42 -0.42
C ASN A 105 -11.90 -2.23 -1.55
N ASN A 106 -12.21 -0.99 -1.91
CA ASN A 106 -13.18 -0.64 -2.95
C ASN A 106 -12.55 0.20 -4.08
N LEU A 107 -11.27 -0.03 -4.38
CA LEU A 107 -10.55 0.67 -5.45
C LEU A 107 -11.21 0.39 -6.80
N THR A 108 -11.25 1.40 -7.67
CA THR A 108 -11.95 1.33 -8.97
C THR A 108 -11.02 1.40 -10.17
N GLN A 109 -9.90 2.10 -10.03
CA GLN A 109 -8.88 2.30 -11.06
C GLN A 109 -7.49 2.43 -10.44
N ILE A 110 -6.45 2.11 -11.21
CA ILE A 110 -5.06 2.45 -10.90
C ILE A 110 -4.49 3.23 -12.09
N THR A 111 -4.05 4.45 -11.84
CA THR A 111 -3.45 5.32 -12.86
C THR A 111 -1.93 5.37 -12.72
N PHE A 112 -1.24 6.06 -13.63
CA PHE A 112 0.17 6.44 -13.44
C PHE A 112 0.42 7.18 -12.11
N GLY A 113 -0.48 8.08 -11.71
CA GLY A 113 -0.33 8.93 -10.53
C GLY A 113 -0.35 8.16 -9.20
N THR A 114 -1.03 7.01 -9.16
CA THR A 114 -1.34 6.28 -7.94
C THR A 114 -0.08 5.78 -7.21
N PHE A 115 0.87 5.16 -7.92
CA PHE A 115 2.09 4.58 -7.32
C PHE A 115 3.39 5.17 -7.87
N SER A 116 3.33 6.21 -8.71
CA SER A 116 4.50 6.79 -9.41
C SER A 116 5.70 7.15 -8.53
N GLN A 117 5.46 7.53 -7.26
CA GLN A 117 6.52 7.95 -6.32
C GLN A 117 7.10 6.79 -5.49
N LEU A 118 6.45 5.62 -5.50
CA LEU A 118 6.86 4.45 -4.72
C LEU A 118 7.98 3.66 -5.44
N SER A 119 9.09 4.33 -5.71
CA SER A 119 10.24 3.77 -6.43
C SER A 119 10.93 2.60 -5.70
N SER A 120 10.77 2.50 -4.37
CA SER A 120 11.32 1.40 -3.55
C SER A 120 10.39 0.20 -3.41
N LEU A 121 9.20 0.23 -4.03
CA LEU A 121 8.16 -0.77 -3.80
C LEU A 121 8.56 -2.15 -4.33
N VAL A 122 8.45 -3.16 -3.46
CA VAL A 122 8.79 -4.56 -3.78
C VAL A 122 7.55 -5.44 -3.76
N VAL A 123 6.60 -5.16 -2.87
CA VAL A 123 5.35 -5.89 -2.72
C VAL A 123 4.18 -4.94 -2.81
N LEU A 124 3.28 -5.20 -3.76
CA LEU A 124 2.02 -4.51 -3.92
C LEU A 124 0.89 -5.52 -3.99
N LYS A 125 -0.04 -5.41 -3.04
CA LYS A 125 -1.25 -6.24 -3.01
C LYS A 125 -2.48 -5.37 -3.20
N LEU A 126 -3.26 -5.72 -4.21
CA LEU A 126 -4.49 -5.07 -4.63
C LEU A 126 -5.63 -6.08 -4.77
N SER A 127 -5.46 -7.32 -4.30
CA SER A 127 -6.46 -8.35 -4.46
C SER A 127 -7.74 -8.05 -3.70
N ASP A 128 -8.86 -8.64 -4.14
CA ASP A 128 -10.18 -8.40 -3.54
C ASP A 128 -10.60 -6.92 -3.56
N ASN A 129 -10.32 -6.22 -4.67
CA ASN A 129 -10.92 -4.93 -5.00
C ASN A 129 -11.96 -5.15 -6.12
N PRO A 130 -13.21 -5.52 -5.80
CA PRO A 130 -14.19 -5.92 -6.81
C PRO A 130 -14.63 -4.76 -7.73
N GLY A 131 -14.41 -3.51 -7.32
CA GLY A 131 -14.65 -2.34 -8.17
C GLY A 131 -13.54 -2.06 -9.19
N LEU A 132 -12.37 -2.71 -9.07
CA LEU A 132 -11.19 -2.39 -9.86
C LEU A 132 -11.33 -2.99 -11.26
N VAL A 133 -11.62 -2.12 -12.23
CA VAL A 133 -11.91 -2.49 -13.63
C VAL A 133 -10.79 -2.12 -14.59
N GLU A 134 -9.94 -1.16 -14.21
CA GLU A 134 -8.89 -0.62 -15.08
C GLU A 134 -7.56 -0.44 -14.34
N ILE A 135 -6.49 -0.82 -15.02
CA ILE A 135 -5.10 -0.52 -14.67
C ILE A 135 -4.49 0.12 -15.91
N GLU A 136 -4.11 1.38 -15.82
CA GLU A 136 -3.52 2.10 -16.95
C GLU A 136 -2.20 1.47 -17.40
N LYS A 137 -1.88 1.59 -18.69
CA LYS A 137 -0.72 0.97 -19.31
C LYS A 137 0.62 1.32 -18.64
N ASP A 138 0.75 2.54 -18.10
CA ASP A 138 2.00 3.06 -17.51
C ASP A 138 1.92 3.12 -15.97
N SER A 139 0.86 2.57 -15.37
CA SER A 139 0.58 2.62 -13.92
C SER A 139 1.74 2.16 -13.03
N PHE A 140 2.60 1.28 -13.54
CA PHE A 140 3.75 0.74 -12.81
C PHE A 140 5.12 1.12 -13.38
N ALA A 141 5.19 2.06 -14.33
CA ALA A 141 6.41 2.39 -15.07
C ALA A 141 7.59 2.78 -14.16
N ASN A 142 7.31 3.38 -12.99
CA ASN A 142 8.33 3.80 -12.03
C ASN A 142 8.64 2.74 -10.95
N ASN A 143 7.82 1.69 -10.82
CA ASN A 143 7.94 0.68 -9.75
C ASN A 143 8.85 -0.49 -10.17
N THR A 144 10.01 -0.19 -10.75
CA THR A 144 10.91 -1.19 -11.38
C THR A 144 11.42 -2.27 -10.42
N TRP A 145 11.40 -2.01 -9.10
CA TRP A 145 11.79 -2.96 -8.05
C TRP A 145 10.68 -3.93 -7.63
N LEU A 146 9.47 -3.80 -8.18
CA LEU A 146 8.33 -4.64 -7.81
C LEU A 146 8.63 -6.10 -8.12
N ARG A 147 8.52 -6.96 -7.11
CA ARG A 147 8.74 -8.41 -7.22
C ARG A 147 7.45 -9.19 -7.09
N HIS A 148 6.48 -8.64 -6.35
CA HIS A 148 5.23 -9.30 -6.06
C HIS A 148 4.08 -8.32 -6.32
N LEU A 149 3.26 -8.63 -7.33
CA LEU A 149 2.04 -7.91 -7.66
C LEU A 149 0.86 -8.88 -7.55
N ASP A 150 -0.15 -8.54 -6.77
CA ASP A 150 -1.39 -9.33 -6.70
C ASP A 150 -2.60 -8.44 -7.04
N VAL A 151 -3.21 -8.67 -8.19
CA VAL A 151 -4.45 -8.05 -8.65
C VAL A 151 -5.55 -9.11 -8.83
N SER A 152 -5.49 -10.19 -8.06
CA SER A 152 -6.48 -11.27 -8.09
C SER A 152 -7.82 -10.85 -7.46
N ARG A 153 -8.92 -11.44 -7.92
CA ARG A 153 -10.29 -11.17 -7.41
C ARG A 153 -10.68 -9.70 -7.50
N CYS A 154 -10.35 -9.08 -8.64
CA CYS A 154 -10.85 -7.78 -9.06
C CYS A 154 -11.86 -7.96 -10.20
N SER A 155 -12.20 -6.88 -10.91
CA SER A 155 -13.10 -6.92 -12.07
C SER A 155 -12.38 -6.57 -13.38
N LEU A 156 -11.09 -6.89 -13.46
CA LEU A 156 -10.27 -6.61 -14.64
C LEU A 156 -10.72 -7.48 -15.82
N THR A 157 -11.04 -6.84 -16.94
CA THR A 157 -11.33 -7.55 -18.19
C THR A 157 -10.11 -7.61 -19.11
N PHE A 158 -9.16 -6.71 -18.91
CA PHE A 158 -7.95 -6.54 -19.70
C PHE A 158 -6.84 -5.94 -18.83
N ILE A 159 -5.59 -6.25 -19.16
CA ILE A 159 -4.40 -5.58 -18.65
C ILE A 159 -3.40 -5.47 -19.79
N ASP A 160 -2.81 -4.29 -19.97
CA ASP A 160 -1.80 -4.11 -21.01
C ASP A 160 -0.57 -4.96 -20.67
N THR A 161 -0.08 -5.72 -21.64
CA THR A 161 1.11 -6.54 -21.46
C THR A 161 2.36 -5.66 -21.29
N SER A 162 2.36 -4.41 -21.80
CA SER A 162 3.44 -3.44 -21.57
C SER A 162 3.61 -3.12 -20.09
N ALA A 163 2.50 -2.94 -19.35
CA ALA A 163 2.53 -2.66 -17.91
C ALA A 163 3.28 -3.74 -17.12
N MET A 164 3.24 -4.99 -17.59
CA MET A 164 3.98 -6.10 -16.98
C MET A 164 5.44 -6.17 -17.45
N ARG A 165 5.73 -5.71 -18.67
CA ARG A 165 7.11 -5.63 -19.21
C ARG A 165 7.94 -4.54 -18.56
N ASP A 166 7.29 -3.49 -18.05
CA ASP A 166 7.94 -2.40 -17.30
C ASP A 166 8.41 -2.84 -15.89
N LEU A 167 8.12 -4.08 -15.50
CA LEU A 167 8.50 -4.66 -14.21
C LEU A 167 9.61 -5.72 -14.37
N PRO A 168 10.88 -5.32 -14.59
CA PRO A 168 11.98 -6.24 -14.91
C PRO A 168 12.36 -7.18 -13.75
N HIS A 169 11.94 -6.84 -12.52
CA HIS A 169 12.22 -7.64 -11.32
C HIS A 169 11.01 -8.44 -10.84
N LEU A 170 9.90 -8.46 -11.58
CA LEU A 170 8.69 -9.18 -11.19
C LEU A 170 8.99 -10.68 -11.08
N ARG A 171 8.59 -11.27 -9.95
CA ARG A 171 8.79 -12.70 -9.65
C ARG A 171 7.48 -13.44 -9.50
N SER A 172 6.46 -12.76 -9.00
CA SER A 172 5.12 -13.35 -8.90
C SER A 172 4.02 -12.38 -9.24
N LEU A 173 3.00 -12.90 -9.93
CA LEU A 173 1.86 -12.13 -10.39
C LEU A 173 0.54 -12.86 -10.08
N GLY A 174 -0.38 -12.22 -9.38
CA GLY A 174 -1.73 -12.72 -9.12
C GLY A 174 -2.75 -12.11 -10.08
N LEU A 175 -3.37 -12.92 -10.94
CA LEU A 175 -4.39 -12.48 -11.92
C LEU A 175 -5.73 -13.23 -11.79
N ARG A 176 -5.79 -14.21 -10.89
CA ARG A 176 -6.94 -15.13 -10.79
C ARG A 176 -8.20 -14.41 -10.35
N GLY A 177 -9.37 -14.88 -10.79
CA GLY A 177 -10.65 -14.37 -10.30
C GLY A 177 -11.05 -13.03 -10.92
N ASN A 178 -10.52 -12.73 -12.10
CA ASN A 178 -10.90 -11.59 -12.93
C ASN A 178 -11.66 -12.08 -14.19
N PRO A 179 -12.64 -11.32 -14.68
CA PRO A 179 -13.43 -11.65 -15.87
C PRO A 179 -12.67 -11.35 -17.18
N TRP A 180 -11.50 -11.96 -17.38
CA TRP A 180 -10.64 -11.71 -18.54
C TRP A 180 -11.35 -11.91 -19.88
N PHE A 181 -11.32 -10.88 -20.72
CA PHE A 181 -11.89 -10.92 -22.06
C PHE A 181 -10.92 -11.63 -23.01
N CYS A 182 -11.34 -12.79 -23.51
CA CYS A 182 -10.50 -13.65 -24.35
C CYS A 182 -10.38 -13.10 -25.78
N ASN A 183 -9.41 -12.22 -26.01
CA ASN A 183 -9.08 -11.62 -27.30
C ASN A 183 -7.57 -11.70 -27.61
N CYS A 184 -7.12 -10.99 -28.64
CA CYS A 184 -5.69 -10.94 -29.02
C CYS A 184 -4.80 -10.41 -27.89
N SER A 185 -5.24 -9.39 -27.16
CA SER A 185 -4.46 -8.79 -26.09
C SER A 185 -4.30 -9.74 -24.88
N PHE A 186 -5.36 -10.49 -24.54
CA PHE A 186 -5.24 -11.55 -23.53
C PHE A 186 -4.31 -12.69 -23.97
N MET A 187 -4.29 -13.02 -25.27
CA MET A 187 -3.34 -13.97 -25.83
C MET A 187 -1.88 -13.49 -25.70
N GLU A 188 -1.63 -12.18 -25.86
CA GLU A 188 -0.30 -11.60 -25.62
C GLU A 188 0.13 -11.71 -24.17
N LEU A 189 -0.77 -11.41 -23.24
CA LEU A 189 -0.52 -11.60 -21.80
C LEU A 189 -0.20 -13.07 -21.50
N CYS A 190 -0.97 -14.01 -22.05
CA CYS A 190 -0.73 -15.44 -21.90
C CYS A 190 0.63 -15.89 -22.46
N ARG A 191 1.06 -15.31 -23.58
CA ARG A 191 2.39 -15.58 -24.17
C ARG A 191 3.48 -15.05 -23.24
N TRP A 192 3.36 -13.80 -22.81
CA TRP A 192 4.30 -13.20 -21.87
C TRP A 192 4.42 -14.00 -20.58
N MET A 193 3.31 -14.46 -19.98
CA MET A 193 3.34 -15.28 -18.75
C MET A 193 4.11 -16.60 -18.93
N LYS A 194 4.07 -17.21 -20.11
CA LYS A 194 4.80 -18.46 -20.40
C LYS A 194 6.30 -18.23 -20.60
N GLU A 195 6.67 -17.06 -21.11
CA GLU A 195 8.04 -16.72 -21.50
C GLU A 195 8.81 -16.00 -20.39
N SER A 196 8.13 -15.29 -19.48
CA SER A 196 8.76 -14.42 -18.48
C SER A 196 9.38 -15.14 -17.28
N GLY A 197 9.00 -16.39 -17.02
CA GLY A 197 9.41 -17.12 -15.80
C GLY A 197 8.78 -16.58 -14.50
N VAL A 198 7.80 -15.67 -14.60
CA VAL A 198 7.05 -15.14 -13.45
C VAL A 198 6.13 -16.22 -12.90
N THR A 199 6.16 -16.43 -11.57
CA THR A 199 5.28 -17.36 -10.88
C THR A 199 3.86 -16.80 -10.77
N ILE A 200 2.87 -17.47 -11.33
CA ILE A 200 1.47 -17.03 -11.18
C ILE A 200 0.94 -17.46 -9.82
N LEU A 201 0.55 -16.50 -8.99
CA LEU A 201 0.05 -16.75 -7.64
C LEU A 201 -1.30 -17.49 -7.72
N GLY A 202 -1.37 -18.67 -7.09
CA GLY A 202 -2.58 -19.51 -7.10
C GLY A 202 -2.36 -21.01 -7.33
N GLU A 203 -1.12 -21.50 -7.40
CA GLU A 203 -0.83 -22.95 -7.51
C GLU A 203 -0.92 -23.73 -6.17
N TYR A 204 -1.04 -23.07 -5.02
CA TYR A 204 -1.21 -23.76 -3.75
C TYR A 204 -2.69 -23.97 -3.43
N GLY A 205 -3.28 -25.05 -3.97
CA GLY A 205 -4.68 -25.36 -3.66
C GLY A 205 -5.36 -26.50 -4.40
N ARG A 206 -4.65 -27.51 -4.92
CA ARG A 206 -5.18 -28.88 -5.09
C ARG A 206 -4.05 -29.89 -4.95
N PRO A 207 -4.02 -30.75 -3.92
CA PRO A 207 -3.34 -32.02 -4.09
C PRO A 207 -4.02 -32.73 -5.26
N ARG A 208 -3.21 -33.20 -6.22
CA ARG A 208 -3.65 -34.23 -7.15
C ARG A 208 -3.97 -35.46 -6.29
N ASN A 209 -5.26 -35.74 -6.12
CA ASN A 209 -5.71 -37.11 -5.88
C ASN A 209 -6.06 -37.71 -7.23
#